data_AF-A0A1W4XTV6-F1
#
_entry.id   AF-A0A1W4XTV6-F1
#
_cell.length_a   1.000
_cell.length_b   1.000
_cell.length_c   1.000
_cell.angle_alpha   90.00
_cell.angle_beta   90.00
_cell.angle_gamma   90.00
#
_symmetry.space_group_name_H-M   'P 1'
#
loop_
_entity.id
_entity.type
_entity.pdbx_description
1 polymer ?
#
loop_
_entity_poly.entity_id
_entity_poly.type
_entity_poly.pdbx_seq_one_letter_code
_entity_poly.pdbx_strand_id
1 'polypeptide(L)'
;MDYYRDNVRQVSHFRAVFSDPGIVPLPRNRLDFSDIYSTQKNDCGHTGWTVCTKCETYRPPRAYHCCICKRCIRRMDHHCPWINNCVGERNQKYFMQFLLYVGLLCLYTFVLLAFSWTTECKVCGISILDRQARMMHSIILLLECILFGLFVLIILINQVQAIFEDETGVEQTQNMGNYRPRKPRLALLSDVCGRQYPILWLFPCTSVSKKFDTPLIDYHV
;
A
#
# COMPACT_ATOMS: atom_id res chain seq x y z
N MET A 1 -11.03 -0.68 27.73
CA MET A 1 -9.84 -0.81 26.84
C MET A 1 -10.23 -1.06 25.38
N ASP A 2 -11.53 -1.13 25.06
CA ASP A 2 -12.01 -1.45 23.71
C ASP A 2 -12.04 -0.24 22.76
N TYR A 3 -12.12 0.98 23.30
CA TYR A 3 -12.08 2.22 22.51
C TYR A 3 -10.75 2.42 21.75
N TYR A 4 -9.62 1.90 22.23
CA TYR A 4 -8.32 2.08 21.56
C TYR A 4 -8.06 1.04 20.46
N ARG A 5 -8.75 -0.11 20.47
CA ARG A 5 -8.51 -1.23 19.54
C ARG A 5 -9.23 -1.06 18.20
N ASP A 6 -10.39 -0.40 18.19
CA ASP A 6 -11.14 -0.13 16.95
C ASP A 6 -10.59 1.06 16.14
N ASN A 7 -9.88 1.97 16.81
CA ASN A 7 -9.30 3.15 16.18
C ASN A 7 -8.13 2.80 15.24
N VAL A 8 -7.31 1.79 15.54
CA VAL A 8 -6.09 1.52 14.76
C VAL A 8 -6.39 1.08 13.33
N ARG A 9 -7.41 0.24 13.16
CA ARG A 9 -7.84 -0.29 11.86
C ARG A 9 -8.38 0.82 10.98
N GLN A 10 -9.35 1.57 11.50
CA GLN A 10 -9.91 2.72 10.80
C GLN A 10 -8.82 3.73 10.47
N VAL A 11 -7.94 4.07 11.41
CA VAL A 11 -6.83 5.01 11.18
C VAL A 11 -5.89 4.52 10.08
N SER A 12 -5.56 3.22 9.97
CA SER A 12 -4.74 2.71 8.86
C SER A 12 -5.43 2.87 7.50
N HIS A 13 -6.73 2.58 7.41
CA HIS A 13 -7.51 2.78 6.18
C HIS A 13 -7.59 4.26 5.81
N PHE A 14 -7.98 5.11 6.76
CA PHE A 14 -8.00 6.57 6.58
C PHE A 14 -6.63 7.10 6.13
N ARG A 15 -5.53 6.62 6.72
CA ARG A 15 -4.19 7.02 6.26
C ARG A 15 -3.88 6.50 4.86
N ALA A 16 -4.25 5.29 4.49
CA ALA A 16 -4.03 4.79 3.11
C ALA A 16 -4.81 5.64 2.09
N VAL A 17 -6.06 6.00 2.41
CA VAL A 17 -6.95 6.82 1.57
C VAL A 17 -6.44 8.25 1.43
N PHE A 18 -6.13 8.92 2.54
CA PHE A 18 -5.89 10.37 2.56
C PHE A 18 -4.42 10.79 2.57
N SER A 19 -3.47 9.86 2.76
CA SER A 19 -2.04 10.22 2.71
C SER A 19 -1.59 10.44 1.27
N ASP A 20 -0.66 11.37 1.10
CA ASP A 20 0.09 11.52 -0.14
C ASP A 20 0.82 10.20 -0.46
N PRO A 21 0.59 9.58 -1.62
CA PRO A 21 1.29 8.36 -2.02
C PRO A 21 2.74 8.59 -2.44
N GLY A 22 3.16 9.85 -2.59
CA GLY A 22 4.47 10.23 -3.11
C GLY A 22 4.36 10.96 -4.44
N ILE A 23 3.45 11.94 -4.54
CA ILE A 23 3.25 12.74 -5.75
C ILE A 23 4.54 13.49 -6.10
N VAL A 24 4.97 13.37 -7.35
CA VAL A 24 6.05 14.18 -7.92
C VAL A 24 5.53 15.63 -8.07
N PRO A 25 6.21 16.63 -7.49
CA PRO A 25 5.81 18.04 -7.63
C PRO A 25 5.80 18.46 -9.10
N LEU A 26 4.80 19.27 -9.47
CA LEU A 26 4.79 19.90 -10.80
C LEU A 26 5.78 21.08 -10.80
N PRO A 27 6.47 21.33 -11.90
CA PRO A 27 7.35 22.49 -12.02
C PRO A 27 6.51 23.78 -12.00
N ARG A 28 7.06 24.83 -11.39
CA ARG A 28 6.41 26.15 -11.36
C ARG A 28 6.51 26.87 -12.70
N ASN A 29 7.60 26.63 -13.43
CA ASN A 29 7.89 27.20 -14.73
C ASN A 29 7.89 26.09 -15.79
N ARG A 30 7.67 26.46 -17.06
CA ARG A 30 7.78 25.53 -18.18
C ARG A 30 9.22 25.02 -18.25
N LEU A 31 9.39 23.71 -18.22
CA LEU A 31 10.71 23.07 -18.30
C LEU A 31 11.16 22.98 -19.76
N ASP A 32 12.44 23.27 -19.99
CA ASP A 32 13.11 22.94 -21.24
C ASP A 32 13.64 21.51 -21.16
N PHE A 33 13.17 20.64 -22.05
CA PHE A 33 13.60 19.24 -22.10
C PHE A 33 14.82 19.03 -22.99
N SER A 34 15.41 20.09 -23.54
CA SER A 34 16.67 20.07 -24.31
C SER A 34 17.77 19.26 -23.63
N ASP A 35 17.90 19.42 -22.32
CA ASP A 35 19.06 18.96 -21.56
C ASP A 35 19.15 17.44 -21.42
N ILE A 36 18.00 16.74 -21.47
CA ILE A 36 17.94 15.27 -21.41
C ILE A 36 18.46 14.63 -22.70
N TYR A 37 18.19 15.22 -23.86
CA TYR A 37 18.69 14.68 -25.13
C TYR A 37 20.23 14.81 -25.22
N SER A 38 20.81 15.82 -24.59
CA SER A 38 22.26 15.99 -24.48
C SER A 38 22.91 15.08 -23.44
N THR A 39 22.28 14.88 -22.26
CA THR A 39 22.83 13.98 -21.22
C THR A 39 22.74 12.51 -21.61
N GLN A 40 21.70 12.09 -22.33
CA GLN A 40 21.60 10.72 -22.85
C GLN A 40 22.72 10.39 -23.86
N LYS A 41 23.37 11.41 -24.45
CA LYS A 41 24.48 11.26 -25.40
C LYS A 41 25.86 11.22 -24.73
N ASN A 42 26.00 11.73 -23.51
CA ASN A 42 27.28 11.87 -22.80
C ASN A 42 27.39 11.07 -21.49
N ASP A 43 26.28 10.59 -20.92
CA ASP A 43 26.28 9.93 -19.60
C ASP A 43 25.62 8.53 -19.70
N CYS A 44 26.40 7.59 -20.24
CA CYS A 44 26.12 6.16 -20.12
C CYS A 44 26.37 5.72 -18.67
N GLY A 45 25.48 6.11 -17.76
CA GLY A 45 25.44 5.56 -16.39
C GLY A 45 24.95 6.56 -15.34
N HIS A 46 23.89 6.17 -14.62
CA HIS A 46 23.56 6.61 -13.25
C HIS A 46 22.45 7.63 -12.98
N THR A 47 21.83 8.31 -13.94
CA THR A 47 20.64 9.13 -13.64
C THR A 47 19.40 8.52 -14.29
N GLY A 48 18.80 7.49 -13.68
CA GLY A 48 17.57 6.82 -14.19
C GLY A 48 16.30 7.68 -14.24
N TRP A 49 16.45 8.98 -14.43
CA TRP A 49 15.40 9.98 -14.60
C TRP A 49 14.82 9.88 -16.02
N THR A 50 13.52 10.15 -16.12
CA THR A 50 12.79 10.14 -17.41
C THR A 50 11.87 11.35 -17.47
N VAL A 51 11.23 11.61 -18.61
CA VAL A 51 10.25 12.71 -18.74
C VAL A 51 8.84 12.15 -18.74
N CYS A 52 7.91 12.83 -18.06
CA CYS A 52 6.49 12.60 -18.24
C CYS A 52 5.88 13.72 -19.07
N THR A 53 5.50 13.43 -20.32
CA THR A 53 4.86 14.40 -21.22
C THR A 53 3.48 14.86 -20.74
N LYS A 54 2.73 14.00 -20.04
CA LYS A 54 1.39 14.33 -19.51
C LYS A 54 1.43 15.29 -18.33
N CYS A 55 2.48 15.23 -17.51
CA CYS A 55 2.66 16.10 -16.35
C CYS A 55 3.65 17.24 -16.62
N GLU A 56 4.27 17.25 -17.81
CA GLU A 56 5.35 18.18 -18.19
C GLU A 56 6.42 18.32 -17.10
N THR A 57 6.84 17.19 -16.50
CA THR A 57 7.80 17.17 -15.40
C THR A 57 8.87 16.10 -15.60
N TYR A 58 10.05 16.33 -15.03
CA TYR A 58 11.01 15.26 -14.82
C TYR A 58 10.44 14.25 -13.82
N ARG A 59 10.58 12.97 -14.19
CA ARG A 59 10.10 11.80 -13.47
C ARG A 59 11.30 11.10 -12.84
N PRO A 60 11.41 11.08 -11.50
CA PRO A 60 12.46 10.37 -10.80
C PRO A 60 12.51 8.89 -11.18
N PRO A 61 13.66 8.21 -10.97
CA PRO A 61 13.74 6.76 -11.10
C PRO A 61 12.63 6.06 -10.31
N ARG A 62 12.04 5.02 -10.91
CA ARG A 62 10.94 4.23 -10.32
C ARG A 62 9.63 4.99 -10.09
N ALA A 63 9.50 6.23 -10.58
CA ALA A 63 8.22 6.94 -10.57
C ALA A 63 7.43 6.65 -11.86
N TYR A 64 6.11 6.54 -11.75
CA TYR A 64 5.23 6.25 -12.89
C TYR A 64 4.00 7.18 -12.88
N HIS A 65 3.44 7.43 -14.07
CA HIS A 65 2.26 8.27 -14.22
C HIS A 65 0.99 7.44 -14.02
N CYS A 66 0.17 7.79 -13.04
CA CYS A 66 -1.15 7.22 -12.88
C CYS A 66 -2.16 7.98 -13.74
N CYS A 67 -2.81 7.30 -14.68
CA CYS A 67 -3.82 7.91 -15.54
C CYS A 67 -5.13 8.27 -14.80
N ILE A 68 -5.39 7.66 -13.65
CA ILE A 68 -6.56 7.93 -12.80
C ILE A 68 -6.29 9.15 -11.92
N CYS A 69 -5.17 9.15 -11.18
CA CYS A 69 -4.79 10.28 -10.33
C CYS A 69 -4.26 11.50 -11.11
N LYS A 70 -3.96 11.35 -12.42
CA LYS A 70 -3.37 12.39 -13.28
C LYS A 70 -2.08 13.00 -12.74
N ARG A 71 -1.28 12.20 -12.03
CA ARG A 71 -0.02 12.61 -11.41
C ARG A 71 1.01 11.51 -11.53
N CYS A 72 2.29 11.91 -11.51
CA CYS A 72 3.40 10.97 -11.34
C CYS A 72 3.55 10.64 -9.86
N ILE A 73 3.62 9.35 -9.54
CA ILE A 73 3.76 8.83 -8.17
C ILE A 73 5.12 8.13 -8.06
N ARG A 74 5.87 8.43 -7.01
CA ARG A 74 7.17 7.82 -6.70
C ARG A 74 7.00 6.39 -6.19
N ARG A 75 7.84 5.48 -6.68
CA ARG A 75 7.74 4.02 -6.44
C ARG A 75 6.29 3.56 -6.54
N MET A 76 5.62 3.97 -7.61
CA MET A 76 4.21 3.65 -7.83
C MET A 76 4.06 2.14 -7.92
N ASP A 77 3.21 1.58 -7.06
CA ASP A 77 2.86 0.17 -7.12
C ASP A 77 1.63 -0.03 -8.00
N HIS A 78 0.49 0.53 -7.59
CA HIS A 78 -0.74 0.53 -8.38
C HIS A 78 -1.68 1.67 -7.97
N HIS A 79 -2.74 1.88 -8.75
CA HIS A 79 -3.90 2.64 -8.29
C HIS A 79 -4.92 1.67 -7.71
N CYS A 80 -5.31 1.88 -6.46
CA CYS A 80 -6.20 0.98 -5.74
C CYS A 80 -7.60 1.60 -5.65
N PRO A 81 -8.61 1.03 -6.34
CA PRO A 81 -9.97 1.56 -6.29
C PRO A 81 -10.57 1.52 -4.87
N TRP A 82 -10.17 0.53 -4.06
CA TRP A 82 -10.70 0.31 -2.71
C TRP A 82 -10.35 1.41 -1.71
N ILE A 83 -9.21 2.07 -1.90
CA ILE A 83 -8.81 3.24 -1.11
C ILE A 83 -8.96 4.55 -1.89
N ASN A 84 -9.46 4.48 -3.13
CA ASN A 84 -9.56 5.58 -4.08
C ASN A 84 -8.28 6.45 -4.14
N ASN A 85 -7.12 5.80 -4.11
CA ASN A 85 -5.82 6.46 -4.07
C ASN A 85 -4.75 5.55 -4.70
N CYS A 86 -3.63 6.14 -5.10
CA CYS A 86 -2.46 5.35 -5.46
C CYS A 86 -1.81 4.74 -4.23
N VAL A 87 -1.21 3.56 -4.39
CA VAL A 87 -0.27 2.99 -3.44
C VAL A 87 1.14 3.28 -3.97
N GLY A 88 1.93 3.98 -3.15
CA GLY A 88 3.29 4.38 -3.50
C GLY A 88 4.17 4.55 -2.27
N GLU A 89 5.38 5.09 -2.48
CA GLU A 89 6.44 5.17 -1.47
C GLU A 89 5.99 5.70 -0.10
N ARG A 90 5.09 6.69 -0.07
CA ARG A 90 4.71 7.40 1.17
C ARG A 90 3.50 6.82 1.90
N ASN A 91 2.71 5.96 1.27
CA ASN A 91 1.52 5.37 1.89
C ASN A 91 1.46 3.83 1.84
N GLN A 92 2.43 3.17 1.21
CA GLN A 92 2.51 1.69 1.13
C GLN A 92 2.47 1.02 2.50
N LYS A 93 3.10 1.62 3.52
CA LYS A 93 3.01 1.14 4.91
C LYS A 93 1.56 1.08 5.41
N TYR A 94 0.79 2.15 5.20
CA TYR A 94 -0.59 2.22 5.67
C TYR A 94 -1.48 1.24 4.92
N PHE A 95 -1.22 1.04 3.64
CA PHE A 95 -1.89 0.02 2.84
C PHE A 95 -1.60 -1.40 3.38
N MET A 96 -0.34 -1.71 3.70
CA MET A 96 0.04 -2.98 4.34
C MET A 96 -0.64 -3.19 5.70
N GLN A 97 -0.68 -2.15 6.54
CA GLN A 97 -1.38 -2.19 7.82
C GLN A 97 -2.88 -2.45 7.64
N PHE A 98 -3.50 -1.77 6.68
CA PHE A 98 -4.91 -1.97 6.33
C PHE A 98 -5.19 -3.43 5.95
N LEU A 99 -4.41 -4.01 5.04
CA LEU A 99 -4.57 -5.43 4.64
C LEU A 99 -4.39 -6.37 5.83
N LEU A 100 -3.36 -6.16 6.65
CA LEU A 100 -3.12 -6.98 7.85
C LEU A 100 -4.31 -6.93 8.81
N TYR A 101 -4.84 -5.73 9.08
CA TYR A 101 -5.95 -5.55 10.02
C TYR A 101 -7.27 -6.11 9.52
N VAL A 102 -7.51 -6.02 8.21
CA VAL A 102 -8.66 -6.68 7.58
C VAL A 102 -8.52 -8.20 7.66
N GLY A 103 -7.34 -8.76 7.37
CA GLY A 103 -7.08 -10.19 7.50
C GLY A 103 -7.31 -10.70 8.94
N LEU A 104 -6.83 -9.96 9.94
CA LEU A 104 -7.06 -10.26 11.35
C LEU A 104 -8.56 -10.16 11.74
N LEU A 105 -9.30 -9.23 11.15
CA LEU A 105 -10.75 -9.12 11.35
C LEU A 105 -11.48 -10.34 10.77
N CYS A 106 -11.13 -10.77 9.55
CA CYS A 106 -11.70 -11.98 8.96
C CYS A 106 -11.42 -13.22 9.82
N LEU A 107 -10.18 -13.37 10.32
CA LEU A 107 -9.83 -14.48 11.22
C LEU A 107 -10.62 -14.41 12.54
N TYR A 108 -10.75 -13.23 13.12
CA TYR A 108 -11.51 -13.04 14.34
C TYR A 108 -12.98 -13.41 14.16
N THR A 109 -13.61 -12.95 13.07
CA THR A 109 -15.00 -13.31 12.74
C THR A 109 -15.14 -14.82 12.51
N PHE A 110 -14.20 -15.46 11.83
CA PHE A 110 -14.21 -16.91 11.64
C PHE A 110 -14.17 -17.67 12.98
N VAL A 111 -13.32 -17.25 13.92
CA VAL A 111 -13.26 -17.84 15.27
C VAL A 111 -14.58 -17.64 16.02
N LEU A 112 -15.19 -16.46 15.94
CA LEU A 112 -16.49 -16.19 16.56
C LEU A 112 -17.61 -17.06 15.96
N LEU A 113 -17.61 -17.26 14.64
CA LEU A 113 -18.57 -18.14 13.98
C LEU A 113 -18.38 -19.60 14.43
N ALA A 114 -17.14 -20.09 14.49
CA ALA A 114 -16.83 -21.43 14.97
C ALA A 114 -17.26 -21.63 16.43
N PHE A 115 -17.03 -20.64 17.29
CA PHE A 115 -17.49 -20.65 18.67
C PHE A 115 -19.02 -20.62 18.77
N SER A 116 -19.68 -19.77 17.97
CA SER A 116 -21.14 -19.67 17.93
C SER A 116 -21.81 -20.96 17.46
N TRP A 117 -21.13 -21.78 16.66
CA TRP A 117 -21.67 -23.07 16.19
C TRP A 117 -21.42 -24.22 17.17
N THR A 118 -20.32 -24.17 17.92
CA THR A 118 -19.97 -25.21 18.89
C THR A 118 -20.58 -24.99 20.26
N THR A 119 -20.96 -23.74 20.59
CA THR A 119 -21.61 -23.43 21.86
C THR A 119 -23.13 -23.39 21.74
N GLU A 120 -23.79 -24.17 22.57
CA GLU A 120 -25.26 -24.15 22.66
C GLU A 120 -25.72 -22.81 23.24
N CYS A 121 -26.45 -22.03 22.44
CA CYS A 121 -27.05 -20.81 22.96
C CYS A 121 -28.34 -21.11 23.73
N LYS A 122 -28.24 -21.12 25.06
CA LYS A 122 -29.37 -21.37 25.98
C LYS A 122 -30.46 -20.29 25.94
N VAL A 123 -30.12 -19.06 25.56
CA VAL A 123 -31.03 -17.90 25.54
C VAL A 123 -31.70 -17.71 24.17
N CYS A 124 -31.13 -18.28 23.11
CA CYS A 124 -31.52 -17.97 21.74
C CYS A 124 -32.71 -18.80 21.20
N GLY A 125 -33.39 -19.56 22.05
CA GLY A 125 -34.42 -20.55 21.69
C GLY A 125 -35.87 -20.05 21.68
N ILE A 126 -36.11 -18.75 21.83
CA ILE A 126 -37.46 -18.24 22.14
C ILE A 126 -38.35 -18.07 20.89
N SER A 127 -37.77 -17.82 19.71
CA SER A 127 -38.54 -17.76 18.44
C SER A 127 -37.84 -18.47 17.26
N ILE A 128 -38.64 -19.09 16.39
CA ILE A 128 -38.16 -19.76 15.15
C ILE A 128 -37.49 -18.78 14.18
N LEU A 129 -38.01 -17.54 14.12
CA LEU A 129 -37.48 -16.47 13.27
C LEU A 129 -36.07 -16.06 13.70
N ASP A 130 -35.82 -15.94 15.00
CA ASP A 130 -34.48 -15.60 15.51
C ASP A 130 -33.47 -16.69 15.18
N ARG A 131 -33.87 -17.96 15.24
CA ARG A 131 -33.00 -19.09 14.86
C ARG A 131 -32.66 -19.06 13.38
N GLN A 132 -33.65 -18.87 12.51
CA GLN A 132 -33.44 -18.76 11.07
C GLN A 132 -32.56 -17.54 10.73
N ALA A 133 -32.84 -16.38 11.33
CA ALA A 133 -32.05 -15.17 11.12
C ALA A 133 -30.58 -15.35 11.52
N ARG A 134 -30.29 -15.96 12.68
CA ARG A 134 -28.90 -16.24 13.08
C ARG A 134 -28.19 -17.17 12.10
N MET A 135 -28.84 -18.25 11.67
CA MET A 135 -28.27 -19.18 10.71
C MET A 135 -27.94 -18.47 9.37
N MET A 136 -28.86 -17.65 8.87
CA MET A 136 -28.62 -16.87 7.65
C MET A 136 -27.47 -15.89 7.82
N HIS A 137 -27.43 -15.11 8.91
CA HIS A 137 -26.34 -14.18 9.18
C HIS A 137 -24.99 -14.89 9.30
N SER A 138 -24.93 -16.03 10.00
CA SER A 138 -23.70 -16.82 10.11
C SER A 138 -23.20 -17.32 8.75
N ILE A 139 -24.10 -17.78 7.87
CA ILE A 139 -23.75 -18.24 6.52
C ILE A 139 -23.23 -17.07 5.68
N ILE A 140 -23.92 -15.92 5.70
CA ILE A 140 -23.51 -14.73 4.94
C ILE A 140 -22.13 -14.26 5.41
N LEU A 141 -21.92 -14.13 6.73
CA LEU A 141 -20.63 -13.71 7.30
C LEU A 141 -19.52 -14.70 6.98
N LEU A 142 -19.81 -16.01 6.97
CA LEU A 142 -18.82 -17.03 6.60
C LEU A 142 -18.38 -16.87 5.15
N LEU A 143 -19.34 -16.72 4.22
CA LEU A 143 -19.05 -16.52 2.80
C LEU A 143 -18.26 -15.23 2.56
N GLU A 144 -18.65 -14.15 3.23
CA GLU A 144 -17.95 -12.86 3.17
C GLU A 144 -16.50 -12.98 3.69
N CYS A 145 -16.30 -13.63 4.84
CA CYS A 145 -14.98 -13.83 5.42
C CYS A 145 -14.06 -14.68 4.54
N ILE A 146 -14.60 -15.71 3.88
CA ILE A 146 -13.83 -16.56 2.97
C ILE A 146 -13.44 -15.75 1.72
N LEU A 147 -14.40 -15.13 1.05
CA LEU A 147 -14.15 -14.40 -0.20
C LEU A 147 -13.19 -13.23 0.04
N PHE A 148 -13.50 -12.38 1.01
CA PHE A 148 -12.70 -11.19 1.30
C PHE A 148 -11.38 -11.54 1.98
N GLY A 149 -11.37 -12.54 2.87
CA GLY A 149 -10.16 -13.03 3.53
C GLY A 149 -9.14 -13.60 2.55
N LEU A 150 -9.57 -14.43 1.59
CA LEU A 150 -8.68 -14.95 0.55
C LEU A 150 -8.14 -13.84 -0.36
N PHE A 151 -9.01 -12.92 -0.78
CA PHE A 151 -8.61 -11.77 -1.59
C PHE A 151 -7.53 -10.93 -0.90
N VAL A 152 -7.75 -10.57 0.36
CA VAL A 152 -6.81 -9.77 1.16
C VAL A 152 -5.50 -10.53 1.42
N LEU A 153 -5.57 -11.83 1.67
CA LEU A 153 -4.39 -12.67 1.88
C LEU A 153 -3.50 -12.69 0.63
N ILE A 154 -4.08 -12.87 -0.55
CA ILE A 154 -3.34 -12.86 -1.83
C ILE A 154 -2.66 -11.52 -2.03
N ILE A 155 -3.38 -10.40 -1.87
CA ILE A 155 -2.78 -9.07 -2.02
C ILE A 155 -1.67 -8.86 -1.00
N LEU A 156 -1.87 -9.25 0.25
CA LEU A 156 -0.85 -9.11 1.30
C LEU A 156 0.42 -9.90 0.95
N ILE A 157 0.29 -11.15 0.48
CA ILE A 157 1.42 -11.96 0.04
C ILE A 157 2.16 -11.27 -1.11
N ASN A 158 1.44 -10.80 -2.13
CA ASN A 158 2.03 -10.11 -3.28
C ASN A 158 2.81 -8.87 -2.83
N GLN A 159 2.25 -8.04 -1.93
CA GLN A 159 2.95 -6.86 -1.43
C GLN A 159 4.20 -7.23 -0.61
N VAL A 160 4.15 -8.29 0.21
CA VAL A 160 5.33 -8.76 0.97
C VAL A 160 6.42 -9.24 0.03
N GLN A 161 6.05 -10.02 -1.00
CA GLN A 161 6.99 -10.50 -2.01
C GLN A 161 7.63 -9.35 -2.78
N ALA A 162 6.82 -8.39 -3.23
CA ALA A 162 7.29 -7.17 -3.90
C ALA A 162 8.32 -6.40 -3.04
N ILE A 163 8.08 -6.29 -1.73
CA ILE A 163 9.06 -5.68 -0.80
C ILE A 163 10.35 -6.49 -0.71
N PHE A 164 10.26 -7.82 -0.64
CA PHE A 164 11.43 -8.70 -0.55
C PHE A 164 12.26 -8.77 -1.82
N GLU A 165 11.64 -8.55 -2.98
CA GLU A 165 12.29 -8.50 -4.29
C GLU A 165 12.74 -7.06 -4.64
N ASP A 166 12.39 -6.07 -3.81
CA ASP A 166 12.55 -4.62 -4.05
C ASP A 166 11.95 -4.20 -5.40
N GLU A 167 10.79 -4.77 -5.74
CA GLU A 167 10.00 -4.50 -6.95
C GLU A 167 8.70 -3.78 -6.61
N THR A 168 8.28 -2.89 -7.50
CA THR A 168 6.91 -2.37 -7.53
C THR A 168 6.10 -3.14 -8.56
N GLY A 169 4.77 -3.20 -8.40
CA GLY A 169 3.89 -3.87 -9.37
C GLY A 169 4.05 -3.36 -10.81
N VAL A 170 4.38 -2.08 -11.00
CA VAL A 170 4.70 -1.53 -12.33
C VAL A 170 6.02 -2.09 -12.88
N GLU A 171 7.05 -2.20 -12.05
CA GLU A 171 8.36 -2.74 -12.46
C GLU A 171 8.26 -4.22 -12.87
N GLN A 172 7.48 -5.01 -12.13
CA GLN A 172 7.20 -6.41 -12.45
C GLN A 172 6.51 -6.54 -13.82
N THR A 173 5.52 -5.67 -14.10
CA THR A 173 4.79 -5.69 -15.36
C THR A 173 5.66 -5.23 -16.54
N GLN A 174 6.56 -4.28 -16.31
CA GLN A 174 7.43 -3.72 -17.36
C GLN A 174 8.73 -4.50 -17.54
N ASN A 175 8.96 -5.56 -16.77
CA ASN A 175 10.17 -6.39 -16.82
C ASN A 175 11.47 -5.57 -16.68
N MET A 176 11.42 -4.45 -15.95
CA MET A 176 12.55 -3.54 -15.77
C MET A 176 13.42 -4.00 -14.60
N GLY A 177 14.16 -5.09 -14.82
CA GLY A 177 15.09 -5.66 -13.85
C GLY A 177 16.48 -5.02 -13.92
N ASN A 178 16.67 -3.83 -13.35
CA ASN A 178 18.03 -3.35 -13.10
C ASN A 178 18.69 -4.18 -11.99
N TYR A 179 20.03 -4.33 -12.05
CA TYR A 179 20.80 -4.98 -10.98
C TYR A 179 20.50 -4.33 -9.61
N ARG A 180 19.98 -5.12 -8.67
CA ARG A 180 19.69 -4.66 -7.31
C ARG A 180 20.69 -5.26 -6.32
N PRO A 181 21.32 -4.45 -5.46
CA PRO A 181 22.19 -4.97 -4.42
C PRO A 181 21.36 -5.81 -3.44
N ARG A 182 21.85 -6.99 -3.07
CA ARG A 182 21.18 -7.85 -2.09
C ARG A 182 21.13 -7.13 -0.73
N LYS A 183 19.92 -6.77 -0.30
CA LYS A 183 19.64 -6.28 1.05
C LYS A 183 19.02 -7.40 1.89
N PRO A 184 19.28 -7.44 3.21
CA PRO A 184 18.56 -8.35 4.09
C PRO A 184 17.07 -7.97 4.16
N ARG A 185 16.17 -8.96 4.28
CA ARG A 185 14.70 -8.78 4.29
C ARG A 185 14.23 -7.74 5.31
N LEU A 186 14.85 -7.71 6.48
CA LEU A 186 14.53 -6.74 7.53
C LEU A 186 14.86 -5.30 7.10
N ALA A 187 15.93 -5.08 6.35
CA ALA A 187 16.27 -3.77 5.83
C ALA A 187 15.24 -3.30 4.78
N LEU A 188 14.78 -4.20 3.90
CA LEU A 188 13.71 -3.91 2.93
C LEU A 188 12.40 -3.53 3.62
N LEU A 189 12.01 -4.30 4.64
CA LEU A 189 10.85 -3.95 5.47
C LEU A 189 11.05 -2.62 6.19
N SER A 190 12.25 -2.33 6.69
CA SER A 190 12.54 -1.06 7.36
C SER A 190 12.52 0.14 6.41
N ASP A 191 12.82 -0.07 5.11
CA ASP A 191 12.73 0.96 4.07
C ASP A 191 11.26 1.38 3.85
N VAL A 192 10.30 0.45 4.00
CA VAL A 192 8.85 0.72 3.85
C VAL A 192 8.17 1.12 5.16
N CYS A 193 8.39 0.35 6.23
CA CYS A 193 7.71 0.52 7.51
C CYS A 193 8.36 1.58 8.42
N GLY A 194 9.60 1.96 8.10
CA GLY A 194 10.44 2.89 8.86
C GLY A 194 11.52 2.17 9.67
N ARG A 195 12.61 2.89 9.98
CA ARG A 195 13.80 2.38 10.72
C ARG A 195 13.61 2.26 12.23
N GLN A 196 12.37 2.34 12.70
CA GLN A 196 12.02 2.22 14.11
C GLN A 196 11.94 0.75 14.53
N TYR A 197 11.73 0.48 15.82
CA TYR A 197 11.53 -0.88 16.32
C TYR A 197 10.39 -1.60 15.57
N PRO A 198 10.53 -2.90 15.21
CA PRO A 198 9.52 -3.62 14.42
C PRO A 198 8.10 -3.60 15.00
N ILE A 199 7.96 -3.56 16.32
CA ILE A 199 6.64 -3.47 16.97
C ILE A 199 5.90 -2.17 16.61
N LEU A 200 6.64 -1.09 16.32
CA LEU A 200 6.10 0.19 15.92
C LEU A 200 5.61 0.22 14.46
N TRP A 201 5.93 -0.82 13.68
CA TRP A 201 5.43 -0.97 12.30
C TRP A 201 3.95 -1.30 12.25
N LEU A 202 3.38 -1.83 13.35
CA LEU A 202 1.94 -2.08 13.44
C LEU A 202 1.18 -0.77 13.67
N PHE A 203 1.76 0.20 14.36
CA PHE A 203 1.03 1.43 14.68
C PHE A 203 1.04 2.41 13.49
N PRO A 204 -0.13 2.99 13.14
CA PRO A 204 -0.24 3.91 12.03
C PRO A 204 0.45 5.25 12.31
N CYS A 205 0.78 5.58 13.56
CA CYS A 205 1.27 6.92 13.95
C CYS A 205 2.73 7.21 13.57
N THR A 206 3.48 6.23 13.07
CA THR A 206 4.92 6.36 12.87
C THR A 206 5.26 6.76 11.43
N SER A 207 5.75 7.99 11.26
CA SER A 207 6.21 8.52 9.97
C SER A 207 7.36 7.67 9.42
N VAL A 208 7.26 7.28 8.16
CA VAL A 208 8.41 6.77 7.40
C VAL A 208 9.45 7.89 7.37
N SER A 209 10.72 7.53 7.62
CA SER A 209 11.82 8.49 7.72
C SER A 209 11.96 9.27 6.42
N LYS A 210 12.08 10.60 6.53
CA LYS A 210 12.21 11.58 5.44
C LYS A 210 13.54 11.46 4.67
N LYS A 211 14.06 10.27 4.38
CA LYS A 211 15.20 10.14 3.47
C LYS A 211 14.70 10.15 2.02
N PHE A 212 14.02 11.23 1.65
CA PHE A 212 14.11 11.73 0.28
C PHE A 212 15.45 12.40 0.18
N ASP A 213 16.23 12.05 -0.84
CA ASP A 213 17.13 12.96 -1.56
C ASP A 213 17.87 12.11 -2.61
N THR A 214 17.17 11.78 -3.69
CA THR A 214 17.75 12.22 -4.96
C THR A 214 17.20 13.64 -5.09
N PRO A 215 18.06 14.67 -5.10
CA PRO A 215 17.59 16.04 -5.22
C PRO A 215 16.65 16.10 -6.42
N LEU A 216 15.48 16.72 -6.20
CA LEU A 216 14.81 17.37 -7.33
C LEU A 216 15.91 18.18 -7.99
N ILE A 217 16.15 17.97 -9.28
CA ILE A 217 17.00 18.89 -10.06
C ILE A 217 16.58 20.28 -9.61
N ASP A 218 17.51 21.02 -9.01
CA ASP A 218 17.19 22.26 -8.33
C ASP A 218 16.63 23.19 -9.41
N TYR A 219 15.34 23.51 -9.35
CA TYR A 219 14.68 24.37 -10.33
C TYR A 219 15.08 25.85 -10.15
N HIS A 220 16.21 26.09 -9.49
CA HIS A 220 16.83 27.39 -9.26
C HIS A 220 17.95 27.61 -10.27
N VAL A 221 17.57 27.78 -11.53
CA VAL A 221 18.28 28.60 -12.51
C VAL A 221 17.26 29.50 -13.19
#